data_AF-A0A6J4QCC0-F1
#
_entry.id   AF-A0A6J4QCC0-F1
#
_cell.length_a   1.000
_cell.length_b   1.000
_cell.length_c   1.000
_cell.angle_alpha   90.00
_cell.angle_beta   90.00
_cell.angle_gamma   90.00
#
_symmetry.space_group_name_H-M   'P 1'
#
loop_
_entity.id
_entity.type
_entity.pdbx_description
1 polymer ?
#
loop_
_entity_poly.entity_id
_entity_poly.type
_entity_poly.pdbx_seq_one_letter_code
_entity_poly.pdbx_strand_id
1 'polypeptide(L)'
;ARTECVAGVQDMRFQELMPDVLHWLGVRKIHRLVSMSNMKFDAITGSGIEVGERVNIPDELIPADARVEMDAKMAAGYFTPGDVPDATKLKQTKGRGLE
;
A
#
# COMPACT_ATOMS: atom_id res chain seq x y z
N ALA A 1 -1.26 7.67 13.60
CA ALA A 1 -1.50 8.97 12.94
C ALA A 1 -2.03 8.68 11.54
N ARG A 2 -3.06 9.40 11.07
CA ARG A 2 -3.60 9.17 9.72
C ARG A 2 -2.50 9.49 8.70
N THR A 3 -2.39 8.70 7.64
CA THR A 3 -1.41 8.87 6.57
C THR A 3 -1.41 10.30 6.00
N GLU A 4 -2.57 10.96 6.01
CA GLU A 4 -2.72 12.38 5.62
C GLU A 4 -1.85 13.35 6.44
N CYS A 5 -1.62 13.09 7.74
CA CYS A 5 -0.78 13.94 8.59
C CYS A 5 0.72 13.82 8.25
N VAL A 6 1.13 12.77 7.53
CA VAL A 6 2.53 12.50 7.16
C VAL A 6 2.78 12.75 5.68
N ALA A 7 1.81 12.44 4.82
CA ALA A 7 1.88 12.63 3.37
C ALA A 7 1.40 14.01 2.89
N GLY A 8 0.74 14.80 3.75
CA GLY A 8 0.26 16.15 3.45
C GLY A 8 -1.04 16.21 2.62
N VAL A 9 -1.49 15.10 2.06
CA VAL A 9 -2.74 15.00 1.28
C VAL A 9 -3.50 13.72 1.65
N GLN A 10 -4.82 13.81 1.74
CA GLN A 10 -5.69 12.66 1.96
C GLN A 10 -5.76 11.80 0.69
N ASP A 11 -5.63 10.47 0.84
CA ASP A 11 -5.83 9.54 -0.28
C ASP A 11 -7.31 9.55 -0.69
N MET A 12 -7.60 10.08 -1.89
CA MET A 12 -8.97 10.17 -2.43
C MET A 12 -9.37 8.97 -3.30
N ARG A 13 -8.53 7.93 -3.39
CA ARG A 13 -8.80 6.79 -4.28
C ARG A 13 -9.76 5.80 -3.64
N PHE A 14 -10.78 5.40 -4.40
CA PHE A 14 -11.68 4.31 -4.05
C PHE A 14 -11.09 2.97 -4.49
N GLN A 15 -10.27 2.35 -3.64
CA GLN A 15 -9.61 1.07 -3.96
C GLN A 15 -10.61 -0.09 -4.10
N GLU A 16 -11.81 0.03 -3.54
CA GLU A 16 -12.89 -0.97 -3.62
C GLU A 16 -13.38 -1.21 -5.06
N LEU A 17 -13.25 -0.21 -5.96
CA LEU A 17 -13.63 -0.34 -7.37
C LEU A 17 -12.52 -0.93 -8.27
N MET A 18 -11.31 -1.07 -7.73
CA MET A 18 -10.16 -1.61 -8.47
C MET A 18 -10.40 -3.01 -9.06
N PRO A 19 -11.10 -3.95 -8.39
CA PRO A 19 -11.29 -5.30 -8.92
C PRO A 19 -12.17 -5.38 -10.17
N ASP A 20 -12.96 -4.37 -10.49
CA ASP A 20 -13.93 -4.40 -11.59
C ASP A 20 -13.26 -4.69 -12.94
N VAL A 21 -12.12 -4.05 -13.20
CA VAL A 21 -11.34 -4.30 -14.43
C VAL A 21 -10.80 -5.73 -14.46
N LEU A 22 -10.39 -6.27 -13.31
CA LEU A 22 -9.91 -7.65 -13.22
C LEU A 22 -11.03 -8.65 -13.51
N HIS A 23 -12.25 -8.38 -13.02
CA HIS A 23 -13.44 -9.17 -13.33
C HIS A 23 -13.81 -9.10 -14.80
N TRP A 24 -13.75 -7.92 -15.43
CA TRP A 24 -13.97 -7.78 -16.87
C TRP A 24 -12.98 -8.57 -17.71
N LEU A 25 -11.73 -8.65 -17.26
CA LEU A 25 -10.69 -9.47 -17.92
C LEU A 25 -10.81 -10.96 -17.59
N GLY A 26 -11.79 -11.36 -16.78
CA GLY A 26 -12.01 -12.76 -16.40
C GLY A 26 -10.98 -13.32 -15.42
N VAL A 27 -10.23 -12.45 -14.72
CA VAL A 27 -9.22 -12.87 -13.74
C VAL A 27 -9.91 -13.54 -12.56
N ARG A 28 -9.53 -14.79 -12.28
CA ARG A 28 -10.02 -15.56 -11.12
C ARG A 28 -8.95 -15.77 -10.04
N LYS A 29 -7.68 -15.75 -10.44
CA LYS A 29 -6.54 -16.00 -9.56
C LYS A 29 -5.35 -15.13 -9.96
N ILE A 30 -4.75 -14.48 -8.97
CA ILE A 30 -3.48 -13.78 -9.07
C ILE A 30 -2.46 -14.62 -8.31
N HIS A 31 -1.53 -15.23 -9.04
CA HIS A 31 -0.49 -16.05 -8.42
C HIS A 31 0.44 -15.23 -7.53
N ARG A 32 0.80 -14.02 -7.99
CA ARG A 32 1.73 -13.12 -7.29
C ARG A 32 1.18 -11.69 -7.34
N LEU A 33 0.64 -11.22 -6.22
CA LEU A 33 0.20 -9.84 -6.07
C LEU A 33 1.38 -9.01 -5.57
N VAL A 34 1.96 -8.20 -6.46
CA VAL A 34 3.02 -7.25 -6.10
C VAL A 34 2.38 -6.02 -5.46
N SER A 35 2.11 -6.08 -4.15
CA SER A 35 1.50 -4.98 -3.41
C SER A 35 1.64 -5.17 -1.90
N MET A 36 2.14 -4.13 -1.23
CA MET A 36 2.15 -4.04 0.23
C MET A 36 0.84 -3.47 0.80
N SER A 37 -0.09 -3.01 -0.05
CA SER A 37 -1.35 -2.40 0.41
C SER A 37 -2.41 -3.42 0.81
N ASN A 38 -2.83 -3.35 2.07
CA ASN A 38 -3.96 -4.14 2.57
C ASN A 38 -5.26 -3.75 1.87
N MET A 39 -5.56 -2.46 1.68
CA MET A 39 -6.76 -2.04 0.96
C MET A 39 -6.87 -2.65 -0.44
N LYS A 40 -5.76 -2.77 -1.17
CA LYS A 40 -5.75 -3.45 -2.48
C LYS A 40 -5.98 -4.96 -2.35
N PHE A 41 -5.28 -5.60 -1.42
CA PHE A 41 -5.42 -7.03 -1.18
C PHE A 41 -6.84 -7.41 -0.75
N ASP A 42 -7.41 -6.65 0.18
CA ASP A 42 -8.75 -6.86 0.73
C ASP A 42 -9.81 -6.61 -0.34
N ALA A 43 -9.67 -5.57 -1.16
CA ALA A 43 -10.58 -5.33 -2.28
C ALA A 43 -10.55 -6.49 -3.30
N ILE A 44 -9.36 -6.97 -3.68
CA ILE A 44 -9.21 -8.10 -4.63
C ILE A 44 -9.84 -9.37 -4.06
N THR A 45 -9.41 -9.78 -2.86
CA THR A 45 -9.84 -11.05 -2.26
C THR A 45 -11.30 -11.01 -1.83
N GLY A 46 -11.77 -9.90 -1.28
CA GLY A 46 -13.18 -9.66 -0.95
C GLY A 46 -14.11 -9.68 -2.16
N SER A 47 -13.60 -9.37 -3.36
CA SER A 47 -14.34 -9.49 -4.63
C SER A 47 -14.36 -10.91 -5.21
N GLY A 48 -13.72 -11.89 -4.56
CA GLY A 48 -13.71 -13.30 -4.96
C GLY A 48 -12.56 -13.70 -5.89
N ILE A 49 -11.53 -12.86 -6.05
CA ILE A 49 -10.31 -13.22 -6.79
C ILE A 49 -9.30 -13.84 -5.81
N GLU A 50 -8.83 -15.05 -6.09
CA GLU A 50 -7.84 -15.73 -5.26
C GLU A 50 -6.46 -15.07 -5.41
N VAL A 51 -5.76 -14.82 -4.31
CA VAL A 51 -4.37 -14.36 -4.32
C VAL A 51 -3.49 -15.43 -3.69
N GLY A 52 -2.52 -15.94 -4.45
CA GLY A 52 -1.57 -16.95 -3.98
C GLY A 52 -0.51 -16.37 -3.05
N GLU A 53 0.39 -15.58 -3.61
CA GLU A 53 1.50 -14.94 -2.89
C GLU A 53 1.35 -13.42 -2.93
N ARG A 54 1.56 -12.75 -1.79
CA ARG A 54 1.79 -11.30 -1.74
C ARG A 54 3.29 -11.05 -1.80
N VAL A 55 3.71 -10.33 -2.82
CA VAL A 55 5.12 -9.99 -3.05
C VAL A 55 5.34 -8.52 -2.71
N ASN A 56 6.31 -8.26 -1.86
CA ASN A 56 6.71 -6.90 -1.55
C ASN A 56 7.49 -6.28 -2.71
N ILE A 57 7.41 -4.96 -2.82
CA ILE A 57 8.29 -4.21 -3.71
C ILE A 57 9.66 -4.17 -3.03
N PRO A 58 10.75 -4.59 -3.70
CA PRO A 58 12.10 -4.49 -3.16
C PRO A 58 12.44 -3.06 -2.75
N ASP A 59 13.15 -2.89 -1.63
CA ASP A 59 13.43 -1.57 -1.05
C ASP A 59 14.21 -0.65 -2.01
N GLU A 60 15.08 -1.24 -2.83
CA GLU A 60 15.86 -0.54 -3.85
C GLU A 60 15.02 0.00 -5.01
N LEU A 61 13.81 -0.54 -5.21
CA LEU A 61 12.87 -0.11 -6.25
C LEU A 61 11.84 0.90 -5.74
N ILE A 62 11.86 1.23 -4.44
CA ILE A 62 10.98 2.24 -3.85
C ILE A 62 11.64 3.62 -4.02
N PRO A 63 11.04 4.54 -4.81
CA PRO A 63 11.52 5.90 -4.92
C PRO A 63 11.59 6.59 -3.54
N ALA A 64 12.59 7.45 -3.34
CA ALA A 64 12.82 8.09 -2.04
C ALA A 64 11.63 8.93 -1.54
N ASP A 65 10.86 9.49 -2.46
CA ASP A 65 9.61 10.23 -2.20
C ASP A 65 8.44 9.30 -1.82
N ALA A 66 8.38 8.10 -2.39
CA ALA A 66 7.39 7.08 -2.02
C ALA A 66 7.68 6.42 -0.67
N ARG A 67 8.92 6.49 -0.18
CA ARG A 67 9.32 5.88 1.10
C ARG A 67 8.58 6.48 2.29
N VAL A 68 8.32 7.79 2.27
CA VAL A 68 7.54 8.48 3.30
C VAL A 68 6.10 7.98 3.36
N GLU A 69 5.47 7.81 2.20
CA GLU A 69 4.13 7.24 2.14
C GLU A 69 4.11 5.78 2.60
N MET A 70 5.13 5.00 2.25
CA MET A 70 5.23 3.61 2.67
C MET A 70 5.44 3.49 4.17
N ASP A 71 6.32 4.28 4.78
CA ASP A 71 6.53 4.31 6.22
C ASP A 71 5.25 4.72 6.98
N ALA A 72 4.55 5.74 6.49
CA ALA A 72 3.26 6.15 7.04
C ALA A 72 2.19 5.05 6.94
N LYS A 73 2.19 4.29 5.83
CA LYS A 73 1.27 3.18 5.58
C LYS A 73 1.61 1.93 6.39
N MET A 74 2.90 1.62 6.58
CA MET A 74 3.38 0.56 7.49
C MET A 74 2.95 0.84 8.93
N ALA A 75 3.13 2.06 9.41
CA ALA A 75 2.68 2.48 10.74
C ALA A 75 1.15 2.44 10.92
N ALA A 76 0.38 2.51 9.82
CA ALA A 76 -1.07 2.35 9.81
C ALA A 76 -1.52 0.88 9.66
N GLY A 77 -0.59 -0.08 9.69
CA GLY A 77 -0.89 -1.51 9.71
C GLY A 77 -0.77 -2.23 8.36
N TYR A 78 -0.01 -1.71 7.40
CA TYR A 78 0.28 -2.42 6.15
C TYR A 78 1.07 -3.71 6.36
N PHE A 79 0.87 -4.69 5.48
CA PHE A 79 1.59 -5.96 5.48
C PHE A 79 3.08 -5.75 5.28
N THR A 80 3.87 -6.08 6.31
CA THR A 80 5.33 -5.99 6.31
C THR A 80 5.88 -7.26 6.98
N PRO A 81 6.74 -8.06 6.32
CA PRO A 81 7.40 -9.21 6.94
C PRO A 81 8.60 -8.80 7.82
N GLY A 82 8.65 -7.56 8.30
CA GLY A 82 9.79 -6.97 9.03
C GLY A 82 9.35 -5.92 10.05
N ASP A 83 10.33 -5.20 10.62
CA ASP A 83 10.10 -4.24 11.72
C ASP A 83 9.16 -3.09 11.30
N VAL A 84 8.05 -2.96 12.01
CA VAL A 84 7.13 -1.82 11.86
C VAL A 84 7.82 -0.55 12.38
N PRO A 85 7.92 0.54 11.59
CA PRO A 85 8.56 1.76 12.04
C PRO A 85 7.83 2.36 13.26
N ASP A 86 8.58 2.69 14.30
CA ASP A 86 8.04 3.37 15.48
C ASP A 86 7.76 4.86 15.22
N ALA A 87 7.06 5.50 16.16
CA ALA A 87 6.69 6.91 16.08
C ALA A 87 7.89 7.87 15.98
N THR A 88 9.08 7.44 16.39
CA THR A 88 10.31 8.24 16.36
C THR A 88 10.94 8.22 14.96
N LYS A 89 11.00 7.05 14.32
CA LYS A 89 11.46 6.88 12.94
C LYS A 89 10.54 7.61 11.95
N LEU A 90 9.23 7.59 12.18
CA LEU A 90 8.26 8.32 11.35
C LEU A 90 8.48 9.84 11.36
N LYS A 91 8.88 10.43 12.50
CA LYS A 91 9.16 11.87 12.59
C LYS A 91 10.40 12.31 11.81
N GLN A 92 11.34 11.41 11.56
CA GLN A 92 12.55 11.69 10.79
C GLN A 92 12.30 11.64 9.27
N THR A 93 11.17 11.06 8.88
CA THR A 93 10.81 10.81 7.49
C THR A 93 10.18 12.07 6.89
N LYS A 94 10.89 12.74 5.98
CA LYS A 94 10.44 14.01 5.35
C LYS A 94 9.87 13.77 3.97
N GLY A 95 8.57 14.02 3.80
CA GLY A 95 7.89 14.09 2.50
C GLY A 95 8.25 15.37 1.72
N ARG A 96 7.76 15.49 0.49
CA ARG A 96 7.87 16.75 -0.27
C ARG A 96 7.09 17.87 0.43
N GLY A 97 7.67 19.08 0.44
CA GLY A 97 6.89 20.29 0.70
C GLY A 97 5.92 20.50 -0.46
N LEU A 98 4.66 20.76 -0.14
CA LEU A 98 3.68 21.25 -1.10
C LEU A 98 4.05 22.71 -1.40
N GLU A 99 4.51 23.01 -2.62
CA GLU A 99 4.44 24.36 -3.18
C GLU A 99 3.07 24.58 -3.82
#